data_AF-A0A9J6E3U1-F1
#
_entry.id   AF-A0A9J6E3U1-F1
#
_cell.length_a   1.000
_cell.length_b   1.000
_cell.length_c   1.000
_cell.angle_alpha   90.00
_cell.angle_beta   90.00
_cell.angle_gamma   90.00
#
_symmetry.space_group_name_H-M   'P 1'
#
loop_
_entity.id
_entity.type
_entity.pdbx_description
1 polymer ?
#
loop_
_entity_poly.entity_id
_entity_poly.type
_entity_poly.pdbx_seq_one_letter_code
_entity_poly.pdbx_strand_id
1 'polypeptide(L)'
;MQVQNPDGMRFAEVCQVLHNEQLSLLVAWELLRSLLPLTYSNVATYYEAESLNQMCMKAVARAMEVPLLSWYLFKEVSPGTLVKATEMANYVRKTIMSEIESATWLDSSTRKMAITKLYYMQIHVGYPKYFATPKEMERFYHTYPDIENSFLQPWKEAMQKTVIWMTTNSSSFW
;
A
#
# COMPACT_ATOMS: atom_id res chain seq x y z
N MET A 1 13.03 6.54 26.95
CA MET A 1 12.05 5.47 27.22
C MET A 1 11.83 4.69 25.93
N GLN A 2 12.39 3.49 25.85
CA GLN A 2 12.08 2.54 24.78
C GLN A 2 10.84 1.77 25.22
N VAL A 3 9.75 1.88 24.46
CA VAL A 3 8.58 1.00 24.64
C VAL A 3 8.98 -0.36 24.05
N GLN A 4 9.51 -1.24 24.90
CA GLN A 4 9.60 -2.66 24.58
C GLN A 4 8.22 -3.26 24.77
N ASN A 5 7.64 -3.73 23.67
CA ASN A 5 6.43 -4.55 23.67
C ASN A 5 6.79 -5.91 24.34
N PRO A 6 6.20 -6.25 25.50
CA PRO A 6 6.62 -7.39 26.30
C PRO A 6 6.15 -8.76 25.78
N ASP A 7 5.21 -8.80 24.82
CA ASP A 7 4.59 -10.04 24.33
C ASP A 7 4.92 -10.37 22.86
N GLY A 8 5.82 -9.61 22.24
CA GLY A 8 6.25 -9.83 20.86
C GLY A 8 7.34 -10.89 20.77
N MET A 9 6.97 -12.15 20.51
CA MET A 9 7.92 -13.22 20.22
C MET A 9 8.86 -12.79 19.08
N ARG A 10 10.18 -12.82 19.31
CA ARG A 10 11.15 -12.39 18.30
C ARG A 10 11.18 -13.41 17.18
N PHE A 11 11.43 -12.97 15.94
CA PHE A 11 11.49 -13.86 14.77
C PHE A 11 12.43 -15.08 14.98
N ALA A 12 13.52 -14.90 15.74
CA ALA A 12 14.44 -15.97 16.11
C ALA A 12 13.82 -17.04 17.02
N GLU A 13 12.91 -16.68 17.91
CA GLU A 13 12.21 -17.60 18.83
C GLU A 13 11.14 -18.39 18.07
N VAL A 14 10.47 -17.77 17.11
CA VAL A 14 9.50 -18.43 16.22
C VAL A 14 10.18 -19.54 15.40
N CYS A 15 11.39 -19.29 14.87
CA CYS A 15 12.18 -20.30 14.16
C CYS A 15 12.72 -21.42 15.05
N GLN A 16 12.83 -21.20 16.36
CA GLN A 16 13.24 -22.25 17.32
C GLN A 16 12.08 -23.17 17.72
N VAL A 17 10.85 -22.67 17.66
CA VAL A 17 9.64 -23.40 18.05
C VAL A 17 9.03 -24.18 16.88
N LEU A 18 9.07 -23.61 15.66
CA LEU A 18 8.43 -24.21 14.49
C LEU A 18 9.41 -25.07 13.68
N HIS A 19 9.08 -26.36 13.55
CA HIS A 19 9.77 -27.26 12.63
C HIS A 19 9.30 -27.00 11.18
N ASN A 20 10.10 -27.38 10.18
CA ASN A 20 9.80 -27.12 8.76
C ASN A 20 8.40 -27.57 8.31
N GLU A 21 7.90 -28.70 8.82
CA GLU A 21 6.56 -29.19 8.51
C GLU A 21 5.45 -28.32 9.12
N GLN A 22 5.62 -27.87 10.36
CA GLN A 22 4.68 -26.98 11.05
C GLN A 22 4.65 -25.60 10.38
N LEU A 23 5.80 -25.09 9.95
CA LEU A 23 5.89 -23.86 9.19
C LEU A 23 5.19 -23.99 7.83
N SER A 24 5.37 -25.13 7.14
CA SER A 24 4.71 -25.39 5.86
C SER A 24 3.19 -25.43 6.01
N LEU A 25 2.69 -26.10 7.05
CA LEU A 25 1.26 -26.16 7.37
C LEU A 25 0.69 -24.78 7.72
N LEU A 26 1.42 -23.98 8.49
CA LEU A 26 1.01 -22.62 8.85
C LEU A 26 0.94 -21.71 7.61
N VAL A 27 1.97 -21.73 6.76
CA VAL A 27 1.99 -20.97 5.51
C VAL A 27 0.88 -21.43 4.58
N ALA A 28 0.67 -22.75 4.44
CA ALA A 28 -0.43 -23.30 3.65
C ALA A 28 -1.80 -22.86 4.19
N TRP A 29 -1.99 -22.85 5.51
CA TRP A 29 -3.22 -22.38 6.14
C TRP A 29 -3.47 -20.89 5.90
N GLU A 30 -2.45 -20.04 6.02
CA GLU A 30 -2.58 -18.59 5.74
C GLU A 30 -2.88 -18.31 4.27
N LEU A 31 -2.26 -19.07 3.35
CA LEU A 31 -2.58 -18.99 1.93
C LEU A 31 -4.02 -19.43 1.66
N LEU A 32 -4.45 -20.56 2.23
CA LEU A 32 -5.83 -21.04 2.08
C LEU A 32 -6.83 -20.03 2.65
N ARG A 33 -6.59 -19.51 3.85
CA ARG A 33 -7.44 -18.50 4.49
C ARG A 33 -7.58 -17.25 3.63
N SER A 34 -6.51 -16.86 2.93
CA SER A 34 -6.51 -15.69 2.05
C SER A 34 -7.18 -15.93 0.70
N LEU A 35 -7.10 -17.15 0.15
CA LEU A 35 -7.56 -17.47 -1.20
C LEU A 35 -8.94 -18.11 -1.25
N LEU A 36 -9.33 -18.89 -0.24
CA LEU A 36 -10.61 -19.61 -0.19
C LEU A 36 -11.83 -18.71 -0.40
N PRO A 37 -11.91 -17.49 0.17
CA PRO A 37 -13.05 -16.61 -0.08
C PRO A 37 -13.16 -16.14 -1.53
N LEU A 38 -12.06 -16.19 -2.30
CA LEU A 38 -12.01 -15.81 -3.72
C LEU A 38 -12.40 -16.97 -4.65
N THR A 39 -12.42 -18.20 -4.15
CA THR A 39 -12.76 -19.40 -4.92
C THR A 39 -14.13 -19.98 -4.58
N TYR A 40 -14.59 -19.83 -3.33
CA TYR A 40 -15.84 -20.42 -2.84
C TYR A 40 -16.68 -19.40 -2.07
N SER A 41 -17.78 -18.94 -2.66
CA SER A 41 -18.67 -17.91 -2.09
C SER A 41 -19.35 -18.32 -0.78
N ASN A 42 -19.54 -19.62 -0.55
CA ASN A 42 -20.11 -20.18 0.69
C ASN A 42 -19.09 -20.26 1.85
N VAL A 43 -17.78 -20.22 1.57
CA VAL A 43 -16.75 -20.16 2.61
C VAL A 43 -16.61 -18.75 3.16
N ALA A 44 -16.90 -17.74 2.33
CA ALA A 44 -16.94 -16.35 2.78
C ALA A 44 -17.98 -16.12 3.90
N THR A 45 -19.17 -16.75 3.81
CA THR A 45 -20.22 -16.58 4.82
C THR A 45 -19.86 -17.19 6.18
N TYR A 46 -18.91 -18.15 6.24
CA TYR A 46 -18.45 -18.76 7.49
C TYR A 46 -17.58 -17.82 8.33
N TYR A 47 -16.87 -16.88 7.69
CA TYR A 47 -15.96 -15.96 8.38
C TYR A 47 -16.63 -14.62 8.78
N GLU A 48 -17.97 -14.56 8.82
CA GLU A 48 -18.73 -13.29 8.88
C GLU A 48 -18.20 -12.28 7.83
N ALA A 49 -17.71 -12.80 6.70
CA ALA A 49 -16.97 -11.98 5.77
C ALA A 49 -17.91 -10.97 5.11
N GLU A 50 -17.33 -9.82 4.82
CA GLU A 50 -17.85 -8.84 3.90
C GLU A 50 -18.53 -9.49 2.67
N SER A 51 -19.52 -8.81 2.10
CA SER A 51 -20.22 -9.31 0.91
C SER A 51 -19.25 -9.77 -0.19
N LEU A 52 -19.66 -10.75 -1.02
CA LEU A 52 -18.85 -11.24 -2.16
C LEU A 52 -18.27 -10.09 -2.98
N ASN A 53 -19.07 -9.06 -3.23
CA ASN A 53 -18.66 -7.85 -3.94
C ASN A 53 -17.50 -7.13 -3.26
N GLN A 54 -17.55 -6.95 -1.94
CA GLN A 54 -16.48 -6.30 -1.18
C GLN A 54 -15.17 -7.11 -1.24
N MET A 55 -15.24 -8.43 -1.17
CA MET A 55 -14.04 -9.27 -1.31
C MET A 55 -13.45 -9.20 -2.72
N CYS A 56 -14.28 -9.29 -3.75
CA CYS A 56 -13.85 -9.11 -5.15
C CYS A 56 -13.21 -7.73 -5.34
N MET A 57 -13.84 -6.67 -4.84
CA MET A 57 -13.32 -5.31 -4.90
C MET A 57 -11.97 -5.19 -4.20
N LYS A 58 -11.81 -5.79 -3.01
CA LYS A 58 -10.52 -5.82 -2.30
C LYS A 58 -9.44 -6.59 -3.05
N ALA A 59 -9.80 -7.72 -3.65
CA ALA A 59 -8.85 -8.52 -4.43
C ALA A 59 -8.35 -7.75 -5.66
N VAL A 60 -9.25 -7.10 -6.40
CA VAL A 60 -8.90 -6.23 -7.52
C VAL A 60 -8.09 -5.02 -7.04
N ALA A 61 -8.50 -4.35 -5.96
CA ALA A 61 -7.79 -3.20 -5.41
C ALA A 61 -6.34 -3.53 -5.05
N ARG A 62 -6.07 -4.72 -4.51
CA ARG A 62 -4.68 -5.15 -4.19
C ARG A 62 -3.79 -5.26 -5.43
N ALA A 63 -4.35 -5.66 -6.57
CA ALA A 63 -3.59 -5.82 -7.80
C ALA A 63 -3.57 -4.53 -8.64
N MET A 64 -4.67 -3.78 -8.65
CA MET A 64 -4.95 -2.70 -9.60
C MET A 64 -5.64 -1.52 -8.91
N GLU A 65 -5.08 -1.04 -7.79
CA GLU A 65 -5.62 0.07 -7.00
C GLU A 65 -5.87 1.33 -7.83
N VAL A 66 -4.90 1.75 -8.63
CA VAL A 66 -5.00 3.02 -9.38
C VAL A 66 -6.05 2.94 -10.49
N PRO A 67 -6.12 1.90 -11.33
CA PRO A 67 -7.22 1.71 -12.29
C PRO A 67 -8.59 1.65 -11.63
N LEU A 68 -8.71 0.99 -10.48
CA LEU A 68 -9.97 0.91 -9.75
C LEU A 68 -10.49 2.30 -9.37
N LEU A 69 -9.60 3.21 -8.99
CA LEU A 69 -9.93 4.59 -8.62
C LEU A 69 -9.90 5.56 -9.81
N SER A 70 -9.38 5.14 -10.96
CA SER A 70 -9.10 6.01 -12.12
C SER A 70 -10.32 6.78 -12.61
N TRP A 71 -11.50 6.15 -12.63
CA TRP A 71 -12.75 6.80 -13.02
C TRP A 71 -13.05 8.01 -12.12
N TYR A 72 -12.92 7.83 -10.80
CA TYR A 72 -13.09 8.91 -9.83
C TYR A 72 -11.99 9.97 -9.97
N LEU A 73 -10.74 9.52 -10.09
CA LEU A 73 -9.58 10.41 -10.20
C LEU A 73 -9.61 11.28 -11.45
N PHE A 74 -10.07 10.77 -12.59
CA PHE A 74 -10.10 11.53 -13.84
C PHE A 74 -11.35 12.38 -14.01
N LYS A 75 -12.47 12.03 -13.36
CA LYS A 75 -13.73 12.78 -13.49
C LYS A 75 -13.97 13.77 -12.37
N GLU A 76 -13.75 13.35 -11.12
CA GLU A 76 -14.15 14.11 -9.95
C GLU A 76 -13.00 14.97 -9.39
N VAL A 77 -11.75 14.55 -9.59
CA VAL A 77 -10.59 15.27 -9.07
C VAL A 77 -10.05 16.24 -10.11
N SER A 78 -10.41 17.52 -9.96
CA SER A 78 -9.86 18.58 -10.81
C SER A 78 -8.35 18.76 -10.59
N PRO A 79 -7.56 19.14 -11.62
CA PRO A 79 -6.15 19.48 -11.44
C PRO A 79 -5.92 20.56 -10.37
N GLY A 80 -6.83 21.52 -10.25
CA GLY A 80 -6.77 22.58 -9.24
C GLY A 80 -6.91 22.04 -7.80
N THR A 81 -7.65 20.95 -7.60
CA THR A 81 -7.78 20.28 -6.30
C THR A 81 -6.43 19.70 -5.86
N LEU A 82 -5.72 19.03 -6.76
CA LEU A 82 -4.41 18.44 -6.48
C LEU A 82 -3.35 19.51 -6.18
N VAL A 83 -3.38 20.63 -6.91
CA VAL A 83 -2.49 21.78 -6.65
C VAL A 83 -2.73 22.34 -5.26
N LYS A 84 -3.99 22.64 -4.90
CA LYS A 84 -4.33 23.18 -3.57
C LYS A 84 -3.95 22.22 -2.44
N ALA A 85 -4.21 20.92 -2.58
CA ALA A 85 -3.83 19.93 -1.59
C ALA A 85 -2.31 19.82 -1.44
N THR A 86 -1.56 19.95 -2.54
CA THR A 86 -0.09 20.00 -2.53
C THR A 86 0.43 21.26 -1.84
N GLU A 87 -0.18 22.42 -2.07
CA GLU A 87 0.14 23.66 -1.38
C GLU A 87 -0.12 23.56 0.12
N MET A 88 -1.25 22.98 0.53
CA MET A 88 -1.57 22.73 1.94
C MET A 88 -0.55 21.80 2.60
N ALA A 89 -0.18 20.70 1.96
CA ALA A 89 0.84 19.78 2.49
C ALA A 89 2.21 20.47 2.65
N ASN A 90 2.59 21.30 1.66
CA ASN A 90 3.81 22.09 1.74
C ASN A 90 3.77 23.15 2.84
N TYR A 91 2.62 23.79 3.03
CA TYR A 91 2.41 24.74 4.11
C TYR A 91 2.59 24.07 5.47
N VAL A 92 1.95 22.93 5.70
CA VAL A 92 2.09 22.15 6.95
C VAL A 92 3.56 21.78 7.19
N ARG A 93 4.28 21.29 6.17
CA ARG A 93 5.70 20.98 6.28
C ARG A 93 6.52 22.19 6.73
N LYS A 94 6.31 23.36 6.10
CA LYS A 94 7.02 24.60 6.44
C LYS A 94 6.71 25.06 7.87
N THR A 95 5.45 24.99 8.28
CA THR A 95 5.05 25.34 9.65
C THR A 95 5.74 24.43 10.66
N ILE A 96 5.74 23.11 10.45
CA ILE A 96 6.44 22.17 11.34
C ILE A 96 7.95 22.46 11.39
N MET A 97 8.58 22.78 10.26
CA MET A 97 9.99 23.17 10.24
C MET A 97 10.24 24.41 11.11
N SER A 98 9.39 25.44 10.99
CA SER A 98 9.47 26.66 11.80
C SER A 98 9.31 26.38 13.30
N GLU A 99 8.37 25.52 13.69
CA GLU A 99 8.15 25.13 15.09
C GLU A 99 9.34 24.34 15.66
N ILE A 100 9.98 23.49 14.84
CA ILE A 100 11.19 22.78 15.25
C ILE A 100 12.38 23.74 15.37
N GLU A 101 12.47 24.73 14.48
CA GLU A 101 13.51 25.75 14.54
C GLU A 101 13.47 26.57 15.84
N SER A 102 12.27 26.88 16.34
CA SER A 102 12.04 27.64 17.57
C SER A 102 11.98 26.79 18.84
N ALA A 103 11.92 25.46 18.73
CA ALA A 103 11.76 24.55 19.87
C ALA A 103 12.93 24.63 20.88
N THR A 104 12.63 25.03 22.12
CA THR A 104 13.61 25.11 23.22
C THR A 104 13.96 23.77 23.85
N TRP A 105 13.10 22.76 23.68
CA TRP A 105 13.28 21.41 24.22
C TRP A 105 14.19 20.52 23.34
N LEU A 106 14.54 20.98 22.14
CA LEU A 106 15.44 20.28 21.21
C LEU A 106 16.85 20.89 21.24
N ASP A 107 17.86 20.05 21.44
CA ASP A 107 19.25 20.42 21.23
C ASP A 107 19.52 20.73 19.75
N SER A 108 20.61 21.45 19.50
CA SER A 108 20.96 21.94 18.16
C SER A 108 21.19 20.82 17.13
N SER A 109 21.76 19.68 17.57
CA SER A 109 22.05 18.55 16.69
C SER A 109 20.77 17.83 16.27
N THR A 110 19.87 17.57 17.23
CA THR A 110 18.56 16.95 16.96
C THR A 110 17.69 17.84 16.10
N ARG A 111 17.68 19.16 16.36
CA ARG A 111 16.96 20.15 15.55
C ARG A 111 17.39 20.11 14.08
N LYS A 112 18.71 20.13 13.83
CA LYS A 112 19.27 20.06 12.47
C LYS A 112 18.88 18.76 11.76
N MET A 113 18.93 17.62 12.45
CA MET A 113 18.51 16.33 11.88
C MET A 113 17.02 16.31 11.55
N ALA A 114 16.17 16.83 12.43
CA ALA A 114 14.73 16.88 12.22
C ALA A 114 14.35 17.77 11.01
N ILE A 115 14.96 18.94 10.89
CA ILE A 115 14.78 19.85 9.74
C ILE A 115 15.26 19.16 8.45
N THR A 116 16.41 18.49 8.50
CA THR A 116 16.97 17.78 7.35
C THR A 116 16.04 16.65 6.89
N LYS A 117 15.47 15.88 7.84
CA LYS A 117 14.46 14.86 7.53
C LYS A 117 13.24 15.47 6.84
N LEU A 118 12.68 16.56 7.36
CA LEU A 118 11.53 17.24 6.77
C LEU A 118 11.84 17.79 5.37
N TYR A 119 13.04 18.33 5.17
CA TYR A 119 13.48 18.83 3.86
C TYR A 119 13.47 17.73 2.80
N TYR A 120 13.96 16.53 3.14
CA TYR A 120 14.01 15.38 2.23
C TYR A 120 12.70 14.57 2.16
N MET A 121 11.70 14.88 2.98
CA MET A 121 10.39 14.24 2.86
C MET A 121 9.75 14.59 1.51
N GLN A 122 9.41 13.55 0.74
CA GLN A 122 8.65 13.67 -0.49
C GLN A 122 7.17 13.83 -0.16
N ILE A 123 6.49 14.73 -0.88
CA ILE A 123 5.06 14.99 -0.73
C ILE A 123 4.36 14.38 -1.94
N HIS A 124 3.40 13.52 -1.67
CA HIS A 124 2.64 12.81 -2.68
C HIS A 124 1.16 13.03 -2.42
N VAL A 125 0.45 13.53 -3.44
CA VAL A 125 -0.94 13.96 -3.32
C VAL A 125 -1.73 13.39 -4.49
N GLY A 126 -2.80 12.68 -4.17
CA GLY A 126 -3.66 12.04 -5.16
C GLY A 126 -3.03 10.77 -5.70
N TYR A 127 -2.64 10.78 -6.97
CA TYR A 127 -2.11 9.62 -7.68
C TYR A 127 -0.73 9.92 -8.28
N PRO A 128 0.04 8.87 -8.57
CA PRO A 128 1.36 9.02 -9.17
C PRO A 128 1.31 9.65 -10.56
N LYS A 129 2.25 10.56 -10.88
CA LYS A 129 2.19 11.36 -12.13
C LYS A 129 2.22 10.55 -13.42
N TYR A 130 2.81 9.36 -13.41
CA TYR A 130 2.81 8.46 -14.56
C TYR A 130 1.45 7.79 -14.82
N PHE A 131 0.44 8.05 -13.97
CA PHE A 131 -0.96 7.71 -14.16
C PHE A 131 -1.84 8.94 -14.43
N ALA A 132 -1.24 10.08 -14.83
CA ALA A 132 -1.97 11.34 -15.00
C ALA A 132 -2.97 11.35 -16.14
N THR A 133 -2.85 10.44 -17.10
CA THR A 133 -3.81 10.29 -18.18
C THR A 133 -4.27 8.85 -18.32
N PRO A 134 -5.50 8.62 -18.84
CA PRO A 134 -5.98 7.27 -19.15
C PRO A 134 -5.01 6.47 -20.03
N LYS A 135 -4.35 7.14 -20.99
CA LYS A 135 -3.39 6.52 -21.91
C LYS A 135 -2.12 6.02 -21.22
N GLU A 136 -1.59 6.77 -20.25
CA GLU A 136 -0.40 6.34 -19.51
C GLU A 136 -0.72 5.20 -18.55
N MET A 137 -1.90 5.24 -17.95
CA MET A 137 -2.41 4.14 -17.14
C MET A 137 -2.62 2.86 -17.96
N GLU A 138 -3.26 2.95 -19.11
CA GLU A 138 -3.42 1.82 -20.03
C GLU A 138 -2.05 1.25 -20.43
N ARG A 139 -1.08 2.11 -20.75
CA ARG A 139 0.30 1.68 -21.04
C ARG A 139 0.94 0.94 -19.88
N PHE A 140 0.66 1.28 -18.63
CA PHE A 140 1.22 0.54 -17.50
C PHE A 140 0.59 -0.85 -17.38
N TYR A 141 -0.74 -0.91 -17.46
CA TYR A 141 -1.50 -2.14 -17.22
C TYR A 141 -1.65 -3.03 -18.46
N HIS A 142 -1.15 -2.64 -19.64
CA HIS A 142 -1.27 -3.43 -20.87
C HIS A 142 -0.68 -4.85 -20.80
N THR A 143 0.24 -5.11 -19.86
CA THR A 143 0.81 -6.45 -19.66
C THR A 143 0.06 -7.29 -18.64
N TYR A 144 -0.99 -6.76 -18.02
CA TYR A 144 -1.79 -7.49 -17.06
C TYR A 144 -2.70 -8.47 -17.81
N PRO A 145 -2.94 -9.67 -17.27
CA PRO A 145 -3.78 -10.66 -17.92
C PRO A 145 -5.24 -10.24 -17.91
N ASP A 146 -5.95 -10.54 -19.00
CA ASP A 146 -7.40 -10.38 -19.08
C ASP A 146 -8.11 -11.43 -18.20
N ILE A 147 -9.25 -11.03 -17.63
CA ILE A 147 -10.11 -11.94 -16.86
C ILE A 147 -11.12 -12.54 -17.83
N GLU A 148 -10.92 -13.82 -18.17
CA GLU A 148 -11.90 -14.62 -18.90
C GLU A 148 -12.77 -15.44 -17.93
N ASN A 149 -12.81 -16.76 -18.07
CA ASN A 149 -13.64 -17.67 -17.27
C ASN A 149 -13.02 -18.02 -15.89
N SER A 150 -11.87 -17.45 -15.53
CA SER A 150 -11.19 -17.72 -14.27
C SER A 150 -10.61 -16.45 -13.66
N PHE A 151 -10.73 -16.31 -12.33
CA PHE A 151 -10.24 -15.14 -11.60
C PHE A 151 -8.85 -15.36 -10.98
N LEU A 152 -8.64 -16.52 -10.34
CA LEU A 152 -7.49 -16.74 -9.47
C LEU A 152 -6.14 -16.63 -10.19
N GLN A 153 -6.03 -17.22 -11.39
CA GLN A 153 -4.77 -17.26 -12.13
C GLN A 153 -4.41 -15.87 -12.71
N PRO A 154 -5.30 -15.16 -13.43
CA PRO A 154 -5.04 -13.77 -13.83
C PRO A 154 -4.73 -12.85 -12.66
N TRP A 155 -5.47 -12.98 -11.55
CA TRP A 155 -5.24 -12.19 -10.35
C TRP A 155 -3.85 -12.45 -9.74
N LYS A 156 -3.41 -13.71 -9.65
CA LYS A 156 -2.08 -14.06 -9.16
C LYS A 156 -0.98 -13.43 -10.00
N GLU A 157 -1.10 -13.51 -11.33
CA GLU A 157 -0.13 -12.92 -12.26
C GLU A 157 -0.11 -11.39 -12.18
N ALA A 158 -1.29 -10.76 -12.09
CA ALA A 158 -1.42 -9.32 -11.85
C ALA A 158 -0.76 -8.90 -10.53
N MET A 159 -1.00 -9.64 -9.44
CA MET A 159 -0.36 -9.39 -8.14
C MET A 159 1.15 -9.52 -8.22
N GLN A 160 1.69 -10.54 -8.91
CA GLN A 160 3.13 -10.71 -9.09
C GLN A 160 3.74 -9.51 -9.83
N LYS A 161 3.10 -9.05 -10.90
CA LYS A 161 3.53 -7.85 -11.64
C LYS A 161 3.53 -6.61 -10.76
N THR A 162 2.46 -6.41 -9.98
CA THR A 162 2.35 -5.28 -9.05
C THR A 162 3.45 -5.31 -7.99
N VAL A 163 3.70 -6.47 -7.36
CA VAL A 163 4.73 -6.62 -6.31
C VAL A 163 6.14 -6.43 -6.87
N ILE A 164 6.44 -7.02 -8.02
CA ILE A 164 7.75 -6.83 -8.69
C ILE A 164 7.94 -5.35 -8.96
N TRP A 165 6.94 -4.69 -9.56
CA TRP A 165 7.05 -3.29 -9.87
C TRP A 165 7.23 -2.43 -8.60
N MET A 166 6.46 -2.66 -7.54
CA MET A 166 6.57 -1.92 -6.27
C MET A 166 7.95 -2.07 -5.62
N THR A 167 8.55 -3.27 -5.71
CA THR A 167 9.85 -3.54 -5.11
C THR A 167 11.01 -2.99 -5.94
N THR A 168 10.91 -2.99 -7.27
CA THR A 168 11.96 -2.45 -8.16
C THR A 168 11.90 -0.92 -8.28
N ASN A 169 10.72 -0.33 -8.13
CA ASN A 169 10.44 1.07 -8.44
C ASN A 169 9.89 1.85 -7.23
N SER A 170 10.25 1.44 -6.01
CA SER A 170 9.73 1.98 -4.75
C SER A 170 9.88 3.50 -4.60
N SER A 171 10.91 4.10 -5.20
CA SER A 171 11.13 5.56 -5.25
C SER A 171 10.26 6.29 -6.26
N SER A 172 9.52 5.58 -7.10
CA SER A 172 8.70 6.11 -8.19
C SER A 172 7.24 5.70 -8.10
N PHE A 173 6.82 4.97 -7.07
CA PHE A 173 5.39 4.80 -6.78
C PHE A 173 4.72 6.11 -6.37
N TRP A 174 5.48 7.15 -6.10
CA TRP A 174 4.95 8.45 -5.77
C TRP A 174 5.82 9.63 -6.22
#